data_AF-A0AAN3AAF6-F1
#
_entry.id   AF-A0AAN3AAF6-F1
#
_cell.length_a   1.000
_cell.length_b   1.000
_cell.length_c   1.000
_cell.angle_alpha   90.00
_cell.angle_beta   90.00
_cell.angle_gamma   90.00
#
_symmetry.space_group_name_H-M   'P 1'
#
loop_
_entity.id
_entity.type
_entity.pdbx_description
1 polymer ?
#
loop_
_entity_poly.entity_id
_entity_poly.type
_entity_poly.pdbx_seq_one_letter_code
_entity_poly.pdbx_strand_id
1 'polypeptide(L)'
;MKKNILLFGALIGAFLLVSCSGGNKKQAASSVTPEELDNASKVINYYHTSLIVLRHVANAKDVNAVLGYMEQTGKVPEVSPIAPPEVSARDTAELMDPGDYFNIQVRQNLKQSYRGLFSARAQFYDNFNKFLSYKQAKETAKAGKLLDENYRLSVEMSEYKQVIFDILSPLTEQAEKELLADEPLKDQIMAMRKMSGTVQSIMNLYSRKHVLEGARIDVKMAELKKELEAAKKLPAVTGYDEEQKNYYSFLSSVESFMKDMQKARDKGAYSDADYNAMSEAYEYGLSVI
;
A
#
# COMPACT_ATOMS: atom_id res chain seq x y z
N MET A 1 3.84 13.33 26.56
CA MET A 1 4.88 14.23 26.00
C MET A 1 4.86 14.06 24.49
N LYS A 2 4.22 15.00 23.78
CA LYS A 2 4.17 15.03 22.31
C LYS A 2 5.29 15.95 21.83
N LYS A 3 6.18 15.47 20.95
CA LYS A 3 6.97 16.30 20.02
C LYS A 3 7.79 15.42 19.04
N ASN A 4 7.64 15.74 17.75
CA ASN A 4 8.56 15.51 16.62
C ASN A 4 8.60 14.13 15.93
N ILE A 5 7.49 13.72 15.29
CA ILE A 5 7.48 12.69 14.22
C ILE A 5 6.97 13.33 12.93
N LEU A 6 7.76 14.22 12.31
CA LEU A 6 7.28 15.01 11.17
C LEU A 6 8.26 15.09 9.98
N LEU A 7 9.23 14.19 9.88
CA LEU A 7 10.25 14.26 8.81
C LEU A 7 10.68 12.90 8.23
N PHE A 8 9.76 11.94 8.05
CA PHE A 8 10.08 10.71 7.31
C PHE A 8 9.56 10.72 5.86
N GLY A 9 8.40 11.34 5.59
CA GLY A 9 7.84 11.41 4.23
C GLY A 9 8.62 12.31 3.24
N ALA A 10 9.59 13.11 3.72
CA ALA A 10 10.42 13.97 2.88
C ALA A 10 11.78 13.33 2.51
N LEU A 11 12.16 12.21 3.14
CA LEU A 11 13.50 11.65 3.02
C LEU A 11 13.72 10.89 1.70
N ILE A 12 12.67 10.36 1.08
CA ILE A 12 12.77 9.73 -0.25
C ILE A 12 12.96 10.77 -1.37
N GLY A 13 12.45 11.99 -1.18
CA GLY A 13 12.71 13.11 -2.10
C GLY A 13 14.14 13.68 -2.01
N ALA A 14 14.81 13.52 -0.87
CA ALA A 14 16.17 14.02 -0.65
C ALA A 14 17.26 13.11 -1.25
N PHE A 15 16.97 11.83 -1.49
CA PHE A 15 17.91 10.89 -2.11
C PHE A 15 18.22 11.21 -3.59
N LEU A 16 17.38 11.99 -4.28
CA LEU A 16 17.57 12.29 -5.71
C LEU A 16 18.34 13.59 -5.99
N LEU A 17 18.75 14.36 -4.99
CA LEU A 17 19.31 15.71 -5.20
C LEU A 17 20.73 15.95 -4.65
N VAL A 18 21.46 14.92 -4.22
CA VAL A 18 22.86 15.08 -3.79
C VAL A 18 23.81 14.28 -4.67
N SER A 19 23.90 14.66 -5.95
CA SER A 19 25.07 14.31 -6.76
C SER A 19 25.50 15.46 -7.66
N CYS A 20 25.78 16.60 -7.01
CA CYS A 20 26.56 17.71 -7.59
C CYS A 20 27.56 18.22 -6.54
N SER A 21 28.40 17.34 -6.01
CA SER A 21 29.57 17.70 -5.22
C SER A 21 30.80 17.11 -5.91
N GLY A 22 31.55 18.00 -6.58
CA GLY A 22 32.68 17.66 -7.44
C GLY A 22 33.81 16.98 -6.66
N GLY A 23 33.92 15.66 -6.84
CA GLY A 23 35.08 14.87 -6.45
C GLY A 23 35.49 13.97 -7.61
N ASN A 24 36.62 14.28 -8.25
CA ASN A 24 37.23 13.49 -9.30
C ASN A 24 37.50 12.04 -8.82
N LYS A 25 36.55 11.13 -9.05
CA LYS A 25 36.78 9.69 -9.06
C LYS A 25 36.17 9.16 -10.36
N LYS A 26 37.00 8.47 -11.14
CA LYS A 26 36.62 7.84 -12.41
C LYS A 26 35.32 7.05 -12.21
N GLN A 27 34.20 7.60 -12.68
CA GLN A 27 32.95 6.88 -12.81
C GLN A 27 33.20 5.74 -13.79
N ALA A 28 33.03 4.51 -13.31
CA ALA A 28 32.77 3.41 -14.22
C ALA A 28 31.51 3.81 -15.01
N ALA A 29 31.58 3.74 -16.34
CA ALA A 29 30.39 3.98 -17.14
C ALA A 29 29.31 2.99 -16.71
N SER A 30 28.17 3.51 -16.22
CA SER A 30 27.01 2.68 -15.88
C SER A 30 26.67 1.82 -17.08
N SER A 31 26.49 0.51 -16.85
CA SER A 31 26.14 -0.44 -17.91
C SER A 31 24.68 -0.31 -18.38
N VAL A 32 23.91 0.59 -17.76
CA VAL A 32 22.49 0.82 -18.06
C VAL A 32 22.36 1.85 -19.17
N THR A 33 21.59 1.52 -20.21
CA THR A 33 21.34 2.40 -21.35
C THR A 33 20.32 3.51 -20.99
N PRO A 34 20.32 4.65 -21.71
CA PRO A 34 19.30 5.69 -21.51
C PRO A 34 17.86 5.19 -21.70
N GLU A 35 17.65 4.22 -22.58
CA GLU A 35 16.34 3.60 -22.83
C GLU A 35 15.88 2.75 -21.63
N GLU A 36 16.78 1.98 -21.02
CA GLU A 36 16.49 1.23 -19.79
C GLU A 36 16.15 2.17 -18.63
N LEU A 37 16.89 3.28 -18.47
CA LEU A 37 16.58 4.28 -17.44
C LEU A 37 15.23 4.98 -17.65
N ASP A 38 14.86 5.28 -18.90
CA ASP A 38 13.54 5.84 -19.23
C ASP A 38 12.41 4.84 -18.93
N ASN A 39 12.59 3.57 -19.31
CA ASN A 39 11.64 2.50 -18.99
C ASN A 39 11.49 2.29 -17.48
N ALA A 40 12.60 2.22 -16.74
CA ALA A 40 12.60 2.11 -15.29
C ALA A 40 11.84 3.29 -14.64
N SER A 41 12.10 4.51 -15.09
CA SER A 41 11.39 5.71 -14.61
C SER A 41 9.88 5.63 -14.86
N LYS A 42 9.46 5.15 -16.03
CA LYS A 42 8.05 4.93 -16.36
C LYS A 42 7.39 3.87 -15.48
N VAL A 43 8.10 2.78 -15.16
CA VAL A 43 7.63 1.74 -14.23
C VAL A 43 7.39 2.34 -12.84
N ILE A 44 8.33 3.14 -12.33
CA ILE A 44 8.21 3.81 -11.02
C ILE A 44 7.05 4.81 -11.01
N ASN A 45 6.90 5.60 -12.07
CA ASN A 45 5.78 6.53 -12.18
C ASN A 45 4.43 5.80 -12.19
N TYR A 46 4.31 4.72 -12.95
CA TYR A 46 3.11 3.90 -12.97
C TYR A 46 2.78 3.33 -11.58
N TYR A 47 3.80 2.87 -10.84
CA TYR A 47 3.63 2.42 -9.46
C TYR A 47 3.19 3.54 -8.50
N HIS A 48 3.75 4.74 -8.63
CA HIS A 48 3.31 5.89 -7.83
C HIS A 48 1.86 6.31 -8.14
N THR A 49 1.49 6.38 -9.42
CA THR A 49 0.10 6.60 -9.85
C THR A 49 -0.81 5.51 -9.26
N SER A 50 -0.35 4.25 -9.26
CA SER A 50 -1.06 3.12 -8.66
C SER A 50 -1.26 3.32 -7.15
N LEU A 51 -0.22 3.70 -6.40
CA LEU A 51 -0.30 3.97 -4.97
C LEU A 51 -1.31 5.08 -4.64
N ILE A 52 -1.28 6.19 -5.39
CA ILE A 52 -2.20 7.31 -5.22
C ILE A 52 -3.64 6.84 -5.42
N VAL A 53 -3.93 6.23 -6.56
CA VAL A 53 -5.28 5.78 -6.88
C VAL A 53 -5.77 4.73 -5.89
N LEU A 54 -4.97 3.70 -5.59
CA LEU A 54 -5.32 2.62 -4.65
C LEU A 54 -5.55 3.09 -3.21
N ARG A 55 -4.89 4.18 -2.79
CA ARG A 55 -5.14 4.82 -1.49
C ARG A 55 -6.55 5.43 -1.40
N HIS A 56 -7.12 5.87 -2.52
CA HIS A 56 -8.46 6.48 -2.57
C HIS A 56 -9.56 5.49 -2.96
N VAL A 57 -9.32 4.59 -3.93
CA VAL A 57 -10.38 3.71 -4.44
C VAL A 57 -10.68 2.54 -3.51
N ALA A 58 -9.66 2.08 -2.77
CA ALA A 58 -9.71 0.92 -1.88
C ALA A 58 -9.13 1.29 -0.52
N ASN A 59 -9.63 2.40 0.03
CA ASN A 59 -9.32 2.84 1.37
C ASN A 59 -10.07 1.98 2.38
N ALA A 60 -9.35 1.20 3.18
CA ALA A 60 -10.00 0.28 4.10
C ALA A 60 -10.75 1.00 5.23
N LYS A 61 -10.33 2.20 5.64
CA LYS A 61 -11.04 2.98 6.66
C LYS A 61 -12.42 3.41 6.16
N ASP A 62 -12.50 3.91 4.93
CA ASP A 62 -13.76 4.33 4.34
C ASP A 62 -14.70 3.14 4.08
N VAL A 63 -14.16 2.04 3.56
CA VAL A 63 -14.91 0.79 3.35
C VAL A 63 -15.44 0.24 4.69
N ASN A 64 -14.60 0.18 5.73
CA ASN A 64 -15.00 -0.33 7.04
C ASN A 64 -15.98 0.59 7.76
N ALA A 65 -15.95 1.90 7.49
CA ALA A 65 -16.95 2.85 7.98
C ALA A 65 -18.32 2.62 7.33
N VAL A 66 -18.37 2.38 6.01
CA VAL A 66 -19.62 2.03 5.31
C VAL A 66 -20.19 0.72 5.84
N LEU A 67 -19.37 -0.33 5.96
CA LEU A 67 -19.80 -1.61 6.54
C LEU A 67 -20.27 -1.44 7.99
N GLY A 68 -19.53 -0.67 8.79
CA GLY A 68 -19.89 -0.32 10.16
C GLY A 68 -21.23 0.42 10.28
N TYR A 69 -21.62 1.20 9.27
CA TYR A 69 -22.96 1.79 9.23
C TYR A 69 -24.04 0.75 8.90
N MET A 70 -23.77 -0.12 7.92
CA MET A 70 -24.72 -1.15 7.49
C MET A 70 -24.99 -2.18 8.60
N GLU A 71 -24.00 -2.47 9.44
CA GLU A 71 -24.12 -3.37 10.61
C GLU A 71 -25.03 -2.82 11.71
N GLN A 72 -25.23 -1.51 11.79
CA GLN A 72 -25.96 -0.91 12.91
C GLN A 72 -27.45 -1.27 12.88
N THR A 73 -27.86 -2.03 13.88
CA THR A 73 -29.25 -2.37 14.16
C THR A 73 -29.92 -1.30 15.02
N GLY A 74 -31.19 -0.97 14.75
CA GLY A 74 -31.98 -0.04 15.57
C GLY A 74 -32.07 1.37 15.00
N LYS A 75 -32.30 2.37 15.87
CA LYS A 75 -32.39 3.79 15.46
C LYS A 75 -30.99 4.35 15.26
N VAL A 76 -30.62 4.51 14.00
CA VAL A 76 -29.34 5.08 13.55
C VAL A 76 -29.63 6.43 12.89
N PRO A 77 -28.73 7.43 12.98
CA PRO A 77 -28.85 8.64 12.17
C PRO A 77 -29.06 8.29 10.69
N GLU A 78 -30.07 8.89 10.09
CA GLU A 78 -30.33 8.74 8.67
C GLU A 78 -29.20 9.42 7.89
N VAL A 79 -28.58 8.68 6.97
CA VAL A 79 -27.52 9.19 6.12
C VAL A 79 -28.03 9.27 4.69
N SER A 80 -27.58 10.31 3.98
CA SER A 80 -27.88 10.43 2.55
C SER A 80 -27.08 9.39 1.76
N PRO A 81 -27.58 8.96 0.58
CA PRO A 81 -26.79 8.22 -0.39
C PRO A 81 -25.44 8.90 -0.61
N ILE A 82 -24.37 8.12 -0.65
CA ILE A 82 -23.02 8.63 -0.91
C ILE A 82 -22.58 8.17 -2.28
N ALA A 83 -22.00 9.09 -3.05
CA ALA A 83 -21.20 8.70 -4.19
C ALA A 83 -19.91 8.05 -3.69
N PRO A 84 -19.36 7.07 -4.43
CA PRO A 84 -17.99 6.64 -4.20
C PRO A 84 -17.06 7.88 -4.19
N PRO A 85 -16.08 7.98 -3.27
CA PRO A 85 -15.10 9.06 -3.29
C PRO A 85 -14.52 9.31 -4.70
N GLU A 86 -14.40 10.58 -5.10
CA GLU A 86 -13.91 10.92 -6.43
C GLU A 86 -12.43 10.53 -6.57
N VAL A 87 -12.08 10.02 -7.74
CA VAL A 87 -10.72 9.64 -8.11
C VAL A 87 -10.34 10.33 -9.40
N SER A 88 -9.07 10.70 -9.55
CA SER A 88 -8.56 11.37 -10.74
C SER A 88 -8.90 10.55 -11.99
N ALA A 89 -9.73 11.11 -12.88
CA ALA A 89 -10.08 10.48 -14.14
C ALA A 89 -8.85 10.29 -15.03
N ARG A 90 -7.90 11.23 -14.96
CA ARG A 90 -6.60 11.15 -15.65
C ARG A 90 -5.80 9.95 -15.16
N ASP A 91 -5.59 9.83 -13.85
CA ASP A 91 -4.76 8.78 -13.27
C ASP A 91 -5.42 7.41 -13.49
N THR A 92 -6.76 7.36 -13.39
CA THR A 92 -7.53 6.15 -13.70
C THR A 92 -7.36 5.72 -15.16
N ALA A 93 -7.40 6.67 -16.11
CA ALA A 93 -7.17 6.38 -17.52
C ALA A 93 -5.74 5.86 -17.77
N GLU A 94 -4.74 6.43 -17.10
CA GLU A 94 -3.34 6.00 -17.18
C GLU A 94 -3.17 4.55 -16.69
N LEU A 95 -3.75 4.21 -15.54
CA LEU A 95 -3.71 2.83 -14.98
C LEU A 95 -4.49 1.81 -15.82
N MET A 96 -5.44 2.28 -16.61
CA MET A 96 -6.20 1.45 -17.55
C MET A 96 -5.48 1.27 -18.89
N ASP A 97 -4.36 1.96 -19.12
CA ASP A 97 -3.51 1.80 -20.29
C ASP A 97 -2.01 1.74 -19.96
N PRO A 98 -1.55 0.69 -19.24
CA PRO A 98 -0.12 0.46 -19.03
C PRO A 98 0.64 0.43 -20.36
N GLY A 99 1.78 1.13 -20.40
CA GLY A 99 2.63 1.28 -21.59
C GLY A 99 3.43 0.02 -21.91
N ASP A 100 4.21 0.09 -22.99
CA ASP A 100 5.06 -0.99 -23.52
C ASP A 100 6.35 -1.24 -22.74
N TYR A 101 6.69 -0.37 -21.79
CA TYR A 101 7.66 -0.63 -20.73
C TYR A 101 7.25 -1.81 -19.81
N PHE A 102 6.00 -2.28 -19.93
CA PHE A 102 5.57 -3.58 -19.42
C PHE A 102 5.33 -4.57 -20.56
N ASN A 103 5.66 -5.84 -20.34
CA ASN A 103 5.32 -6.89 -21.28
C ASN A 103 3.79 -7.09 -21.42
N ILE A 104 3.37 -7.73 -22.52
CA ILE A 104 1.95 -7.90 -22.86
C ILE A 104 1.14 -8.57 -21.74
N GLN A 105 1.70 -9.60 -21.10
CA GLN A 105 1.00 -10.33 -20.04
C GLN A 105 0.78 -9.45 -18.80
N VAL A 106 1.80 -8.70 -18.38
CA VAL A 106 1.71 -7.76 -17.27
C VAL A 106 0.65 -6.69 -17.56
N ARG A 107 0.67 -6.11 -18.76
CA ARG A 107 -0.31 -5.11 -19.18
C ARG A 107 -1.75 -5.66 -19.11
N GLN A 108 -1.97 -6.87 -19.60
CA GLN A 108 -3.29 -7.52 -19.55
C GLN A 108 -3.73 -7.79 -18.11
N ASN A 109 -2.83 -8.30 -17.26
CA ASN A 109 -3.13 -8.58 -15.86
C ASN A 109 -3.46 -7.31 -15.07
N LEU A 110 -2.70 -6.23 -15.26
CA LEU A 110 -2.98 -4.93 -14.64
C LEU A 110 -4.35 -4.39 -15.08
N LYS A 111 -4.62 -4.37 -16.39
CA LYS A 111 -5.93 -3.93 -16.94
C LYS A 111 -7.08 -4.75 -16.35
N GLN A 112 -6.92 -6.06 -16.24
CA GLN A 112 -7.96 -6.94 -15.68
C GLN A 112 -8.18 -6.67 -14.19
N SER A 113 -7.11 -6.55 -13.41
CA SER A 113 -7.19 -6.31 -11.96
C SER A 113 -7.81 -4.94 -11.65
N TYR A 114 -7.45 -3.88 -12.38
CA TYR A 114 -8.06 -2.56 -12.22
C TYR A 114 -9.55 -2.56 -12.61
N ARG A 115 -9.92 -3.22 -13.72
CA ARG A 115 -11.35 -3.37 -14.10
C ARG A 115 -12.16 -4.06 -13.00
N GLY A 116 -11.62 -5.16 -12.47
CA GLY A 116 -12.23 -5.90 -11.36
C GLY A 116 -12.41 -5.01 -10.14
N LEU A 117 -11.36 -4.28 -9.74
CA LEU A 117 -11.38 -3.36 -8.62
C LEU A 117 -12.45 -2.27 -8.77
N PHE A 118 -12.45 -1.56 -9.90
CA PHE A 118 -13.41 -0.48 -10.14
C PHE A 118 -14.84 -0.98 -10.21
N SER A 119 -15.05 -2.16 -10.78
CA SER A 119 -16.37 -2.80 -10.86
C SER A 119 -16.88 -3.23 -9.48
N ALA A 120 -16.03 -3.86 -8.67
CA ALA A 120 -16.37 -4.25 -7.30
C ALA A 120 -16.68 -3.02 -6.44
N ARG A 121 -15.89 -1.95 -6.58
CA ARG A 121 -16.12 -0.67 -5.91
C ARG A 121 -17.46 -0.04 -6.30
N ALA A 122 -17.78 0.03 -7.59
CA ALA A 122 -19.06 0.58 -8.04
C ALA A 122 -20.24 -0.19 -7.43
N GLN A 123 -20.18 -1.52 -7.50
CA GLN A 123 -21.20 -2.39 -6.91
C GLN A 123 -21.33 -2.19 -5.39
N PHE A 124 -20.22 -2.04 -4.66
CA PHE A 124 -20.22 -1.86 -3.21
C PHE A 124 -21.02 -0.61 -2.78
N TYR A 125 -20.79 0.53 -3.45
CA TYR A 125 -21.50 1.77 -3.15
C TYR A 125 -22.93 1.79 -3.69
N ASP A 126 -23.20 1.17 -4.85
CA ASP A 126 -24.56 1.00 -5.36
C ASP A 126 -25.41 0.15 -4.40
N ASN A 127 -24.82 -0.93 -3.87
CA ASN A 127 -25.44 -1.77 -2.86
C ASN A 127 -25.67 -1.01 -1.55
N PHE A 128 -24.73 -0.16 -1.14
CA PHE A 128 -24.94 0.70 0.02
C PHE A 128 -26.13 1.64 -0.16
N ASN A 129 -26.24 2.30 -1.32
CA ASN A 129 -27.35 3.21 -1.61
C ASN A 129 -28.71 2.48 -1.64
N LYS A 130 -28.76 1.27 -2.23
CA LYS A 130 -29.96 0.41 -2.17
C LYS A 130 -30.28 -0.06 -0.75
N PHE A 131 -29.26 -0.35 0.05
CA PHE A 131 -29.41 -0.73 1.45
C PHE A 131 -30.11 0.36 2.26
N LEU A 132 -29.75 1.64 2.04
CA LEU A 132 -30.42 2.77 2.70
C LEU A 132 -31.92 2.79 2.40
N SER A 133 -32.32 2.59 1.14
CA SER A 133 -33.73 2.52 0.74
C SER A 133 -34.47 1.34 1.40
N TYR A 134 -33.86 0.15 1.44
CA TYR A 134 -34.45 -1.01 2.13
C TYR A 134 -34.55 -0.82 3.64
N LYS A 135 -33.58 -0.15 4.25
CA LYS A 135 -33.61 0.20 5.68
C LYS A 135 -34.77 1.15 6.00
N GLN A 136 -34.98 2.19 5.18
CA GLN A 136 -36.12 3.12 5.30
C GLN A 136 -37.47 2.39 5.12
N ALA A 137 -37.55 1.50 4.14
CA ALA A 137 -38.74 0.68 3.88
C ALA A 137 -38.94 -0.48 4.89
N LYS A 138 -38.04 -0.64 5.87
CA LYS A 138 -38.02 -1.73 6.87
C LYS A 138 -37.95 -3.14 6.25
N GLU A 139 -37.37 -3.27 5.05
CA GLU A 139 -37.17 -4.53 4.36
C GLU A 139 -35.88 -5.24 4.84
N THR A 140 -35.88 -5.66 6.10
CA THR A 140 -34.70 -6.20 6.81
C THR A 140 -33.99 -7.35 6.08
N ALA A 141 -34.75 -8.27 5.48
CA ALA A 141 -34.18 -9.40 4.75
C ALA A 141 -33.42 -8.97 3.48
N LYS A 142 -33.90 -7.95 2.76
CA LYS A 142 -33.20 -7.45 1.56
C LYS A 142 -31.98 -6.62 1.95
N ALA A 143 -32.10 -5.82 3.01
CA ALA A 143 -30.97 -5.08 3.58
C ALA A 143 -29.85 -6.03 4.05
N GLY A 144 -30.20 -7.13 4.74
CA GLY A 144 -29.23 -8.14 5.17
C GLY A 144 -28.46 -8.78 4.02
N LYS A 145 -29.14 -9.12 2.91
CA LYS A 145 -28.46 -9.65 1.71
C LYS A 145 -27.43 -8.69 1.12
N LEU A 146 -27.75 -7.39 1.06
CA LEU A 146 -26.82 -6.39 0.56
C LEU A 146 -25.62 -6.19 1.49
N LEU A 147 -25.79 -6.37 2.80
CA LEU A 147 -24.68 -6.38 3.76
C LEU A 147 -23.74 -7.56 3.50
N ASP A 148 -24.27 -8.77 3.36
CA ASP A 148 -23.47 -9.96 3.05
C ASP A 148 -22.72 -9.82 1.71
N GLU A 149 -23.38 -9.26 0.69
CA GLU A 149 -22.73 -8.95 -0.59
C GLU A 149 -21.61 -7.92 -0.43
N ASN A 150 -21.81 -6.88 0.38
CA ASN A 150 -20.80 -5.85 0.62
C ASN A 150 -19.61 -6.36 1.42
N TYR A 151 -19.79 -7.35 2.31
CA TYR A 151 -18.66 -8.05 2.92
C TYR A 151 -17.78 -8.72 1.87
N ARG A 152 -18.38 -9.49 0.94
CA ARG A 152 -17.63 -10.13 -0.15
C ARG A 152 -16.93 -9.10 -1.04
N LEU A 153 -17.63 -8.06 -1.46
CA LEU A 153 -17.07 -7.00 -2.31
C LEU A 153 -15.91 -6.26 -1.62
N SER A 154 -15.98 -6.05 -0.31
CA SER A 154 -14.88 -5.42 0.44
C SER A 154 -13.59 -6.25 0.41
N VAL A 155 -13.72 -7.59 0.51
CA VAL A 155 -12.60 -8.51 0.41
C VAL A 155 -12.06 -8.52 -1.03
N GLU A 156 -12.93 -8.60 -2.03
CA GLU A 156 -12.54 -8.56 -3.45
C GLU A 156 -11.76 -7.28 -3.80
N MET A 157 -12.20 -6.11 -3.33
CA MET A 157 -11.48 -4.86 -3.52
C MET A 157 -10.07 -4.91 -2.89
N SER A 158 -9.96 -5.45 -1.66
CA SER A 158 -8.67 -5.64 -1.00
C SER A 158 -7.77 -6.64 -1.75
N GLU A 159 -8.35 -7.67 -2.36
CA GLU A 159 -7.64 -8.67 -3.16
C GLU A 159 -7.14 -8.11 -4.48
N TYR A 160 -7.97 -7.40 -5.25
CA TYR A 160 -7.50 -6.75 -6.47
C TYR A 160 -6.39 -5.75 -6.17
N LYS A 161 -6.51 -4.98 -5.08
CA LYS A 161 -5.43 -4.09 -4.60
C LYS A 161 -4.14 -4.86 -4.35
N GLN A 162 -4.21 -6.00 -3.66
CA GLN A 162 -3.03 -6.82 -3.40
C GLN A 162 -2.45 -7.41 -4.69
N VAL A 163 -3.28 -7.95 -5.59
CA VAL A 163 -2.85 -8.52 -6.87
C VAL A 163 -2.11 -7.48 -7.71
N ILE A 164 -2.60 -6.23 -7.74
CA ILE A 164 -1.91 -5.14 -8.44
C ILE A 164 -0.50 -4.91 -7.86
N PHE A 165 -0.37 -4.84 -6.53
CA PHE A 165 0.94 -4.71 -5.90
C PHE A 165 1.83 -5.92 -6.12
N ASP A 166 1.29 -7.14 -6.09
CA ASP A 166 2.04 -8.36 -6.33
C ASP A 166 2.58 -8.41 -7.78
N ILE A 167 1.83 -7.87 -8.76
CA ILE A 167 2.29 -7.72 -10.15
C ILE A 167 3.40 -6.67 -10.26
N LEU A 168 3.22 -5.51 -9.61
CA LEU A 168 4.14 -4.37 -9.76
C LEU A 168 5.44 -4.54 -8.97
N SER A 169 5.38 -5.15 -7.78
CA SER A 169 6.51 -5.27 -6.85
C SER A 169 7.82 -5.77 -7.47
N PRO A 170 7.87 -6.90 -8.20
CA PRO A 170 9.13 -7.35 -8.81
C PRO A 170 9.61 -6.41 -9.94
N LEU A 171 8.69 -5.72 -10.62
CA LEU A 171 9.02 -4.79 -11.72
C LEU A 171 9.58 -3.48 -11.17
N THR A 172 9.01 -2.98 -10.07
CA THR A 172 9.52 -1.82 -9.35
C THR A 172 10.85 -2.12 -8.68
N GLU A 173 11.02 -3.31 -8.11
CA GLU A 173 12.31 -3.73 -7.54
C GLU A 173 13.42 -3.74 -8.62
N GLN A 174 13.10 -4.19 -9.83
CA GLN A 174 14.03 -4.17 -10.96
C GLN A 174 14.33 -2.74 -11.44
N ALA A 175 13.29 -1.92 -11.63
CA ALA A 175 13.46 -0.52 -12.04
C ALA A 175 14.28 0.29 -11.02
N GLU A 176 14.05 0.07 -9.71
CA GLU A 176 14.85 0.69 -8.65
C GLU A 176 16.32 0.25 -8.70
N LYS A 177 16.61 -1.03 -9.01
CA LYS A 177 17.99 -1.50 -9.17
C LYS A 177 18.74 -0.77 -10.28
N GLU A 178 18.05 -0.49 -11.38
CA GLU A 178 18.61 0.23 -12.54
C GLU A 178 18.82 1.71 -12.21
N LEU A 179 17.81 2.36 -11.62
CA LEU A 179 17.87 3.78 -11.27
C LEU A 179 18.86 4.10 -10.15
N LEU A 180 19.08 3.15 -9.22
CA LEU A 180 19.99 3.30 -8.09
C LEU A 180 21.36 2.67 -8.34
N ALA A 181 21.71 2.32 -9.59
CA ALA A 181 22.92 1.55 -9.89
C ALA A 181 24.21 2.16 -9.30
N ASP A 182 24.30 3.50 -9.31
CA ASP A 182 25.45 4.25 -8.82
C ASP A 182 25.26 4.81 -7.39
N GLU A 183 24.14 4.49 -6.72
CA GLU A 183 23.81 5.01 -5.39
C GLU A 183 24.53 4.19 -4.29
N PRO A 184 25.40 4.80 -3.46
CA PRO A 184 26.13 4.08 -2.42
C PRO A 184 25.24 3.42 -1.36
N LEU A 185 24.03 3.95 -1.14
CA LEU A 185 23.04 3.40 -0.21
C LEU A 185 21.97 2.52 -0.89
N LYS A 186 22.21 2.06 -2.13
CA LYS A 186 21.26 1.25 -2.91
C LYS A 186 20.65 0.10 -2.10
N ASP A 187 21.48 -0.70 -1.45
CA ASP A 187 21.00 -1.89 -0.72
C ASP A 187 20.09 -1.52 0.45
N GLN A 188 20.42 -0.46 1.19
CA GLN A 188 19.62 0.06 2.29
C GLN A 188 18.28 0.62 1.79
N ILE A 189 18.30 1.41 0.71
CA ILE A 189 17.10 1.98 0.09
C ILE A 189 16.18 0.86 -0.37
N MET A 190 16.72 -0.12 -1.10
CA MET A 190 15.99 -1.28 -1.58
C MET A 190 15.37 -2.10 -0.44
N ALA A 191 16.14 -2.33 0.64
CA ALA A 191 15.65 -3.05 1.81
C ALA A 191 14.48 -2.32 2.48
N MET A 192 14.58 -1.00 2.65
CA MET A 192 13.49 -0.18 3.20
C MET A 192 12.23 -0.26 2.34
N ARG A 193 12.35 -0.06 1.02
CA ARG A 193 11.20 -0.07 0.10
C ARG A 193 10.49 -1.42 0.08
N LYS A 194 11.26 -2.51 0.06
CA LYS A 194 10.74 -3.87 0.14
C LYS A 194 9.97 -4.12 1.43
N MET A 195 10.57 -3.80 2.58
CA MET A 195 9.90 -3.95 3.88
C MET A 195 8.64 -3.08 3.99
N SER A 196 8.66 -1.84 3.50
CA SER A 196 7.47 -0.98 3.46
C SER A 196 6.34 -1.62 2.64
N GLY A 197 6.66 -2.22 1.50
CA GLY A 197 5.68 -2.96 0.68
C GLY A 197 5.08 -4.17 1.42
N THR A 198 5.91 -4.91 2.15
CA THR A 198 5.47 -6.04 2.97
C THR A 198 4.58 -5.58 4.14
N VAL A 199 4.96 -4.49 4.84
CA VAL A 199 4.15 -3.85 5.90
C VAL A 199 2.79 -3.41 5.36
N GLN A 200 2.75 -2.76 4.19
CA GLN A 200 1.51 -2.33 3.54
C GLN A 200 0.61 -3.52 3.17
N SER A 201 1.20 -4.63 2.72
CA SER A 201 0.47 -5.87 2.40
C SER A 201 -0.13 -6.49 3.67
N ILE A 202 0.62 -6.52 4.77
CA ILE A 202 0.13 -7.00 6.07
C ILE A 202 -1.03 -6.13 6.56
N MET A 203 -0.89 -4.80 6.49
CA MET A 203 -1.97 -3.87 6.86
C MET A 203 -3.22 -4.04 5.99
N ASN A 204 -3.05 -4.28 4.68
CA ASN A 204 -4.17 -4.56 3.78
C ASN A 204 -4.93 -5.83 4.19
N LEU A 205 -4.21 -6.92 4.52
CA LEU A 205 -4.81 -8.16 5.03
C LEU A 205 -5.51 -7.95 6.38
N TYR A 206 -4.86 -7.26 7.32
CA TYR A 206 -5.44 -6.99 8.63
C TYR A 206 -6.71 -6.15 8.52
N SER A 207 -6.78 -5.22 7.55
CA SER A 207 -7.91 -4.31 7.35
C SER A 207 -9.24 -4.96 6.94
N ARG A 208 -9.24 -6.26 6.60
CA ARG A 208 -10.41 -7.02 6.16
C ARG A 208 -11.35 -7.30 7.34
N LYS A 209 -12.20 -6.33 7.66
CA LYS A 209 -13.01 -6.29 8.90
C LYS A 209 -13.75 -7.58 9.25
N HIS A 210 -14.34 -8.26 8.27
CA HIS A 210 -15.19 -9.43 8.52
C HIS A 210 -14.51 -10.77 8.26
N VAL A 211 -13.32 -10.77 7.67
CA VAL A 211 -12.57 -11.99 7.32
C VAL A 211 -11.10 -11.76 7.64
N LEU A 212 -10.72 -12.03 8.89
CA LEU A 212 -9.33 -11.97 9.29
C LEU A 212 -8.57 -13.17 8.71
N GLU A 213 -7.69 -12.92 7.76
CA GLU A 213 -6.86 -13.96 7.15
C GLU A 213 -5.58 -14.21 7.94
N GLY A 214 -5.75 -14.71 9.17
CA GLY A 214 -4.66 -14.86 10.12
C GLY A 214 -3.44 -15.61 9.57
N ALA A 215 -3.66 -16.72 8.85
CA ALA A 215 -2.58 -17.50 8.26
C ALA A 215 -1.78 -16.71 7.20
N ARG A 216 -2.43 -15.88 6.38
CA ARG A 216 -1.75 -15.05 5.37
C ARG A 216 -0.96 -13.92 6.03
N ILE A 217 -1.50 -13.34 7.11
CA ILE A 217 -0.78 -12.37 7.93
C ILE A 217 0.48 -13.03 8.51
N ASP A 218 0.38 -14.24 9.06
CA ASP A 218 1.51 -14.95 9.65
C ASP A 218 2.61 -15.25 8.61
N VAL A 219 2.23 -15.63 7.39
CA VAL A 219 3.16 -15.82 6.26
C VAL A 219 3.88 -14.50 5.91
N LYS A 220 3.14 -13.39 5.77
CA LYS A 220 3.73 -12.09 5.46
C LYS A 220 4.58 -11.53 6.61
N MET A 221 4.22 -11.80 7.85
CA MET A 221 5.03 -11.49 9.03
C MET A 221 6.35 -12.27 9.04
N ALA A 222 6.34 -13.54 8.62
CA ALA A 222 7.56 -14.34 8.46
C ALA A 222 8.45 -13.82 7.32
N GLU A 223 7.84 -13.38 6.21
CA GLU A 223 8.53 -12.70 5.11
C GLU A 223 9.21 -11.41 5.60
N LEU A 224 8.46 -10.53 6.27
CA LEU A 224 8.99 -9.28 6.84
C LEU A 224 10.13 -9.53 7.83
N LYS A 225 10.01 -10.57 8.67
CA LYS A 225 11.09 -10.97 9.58
C LYS A 225 12.36 -11.33 8.82
N LYS A 226 12.24 -12.10 7.74
CA LYS A 226 13.39 -12.51 6.92
C LYS A 226 14.03 -11.30 6.25
N GLU A 227 13.23 -10.37 5.73
CA GLU A 227 13.69 -9.11 5.13
C GLU A 227 14.45 -8.26 6.16
N LEU A 228 13.88 -8.07 7.35
CA LEU A 228 14.51 -7.34 8.45
C LEU A 228 15.85 -7.96 8.88
N GLU A 229 15.92 -9.28 9.02
CA GLU A 229 17.16 -9.97 9.41
C GLU A 229 18.25 -9.93 8.31
N ALA A 230 17.87 -9.82 7.04
CA ALA A 230 18.81 -9.54 5.96
C ALA A 230 19.27 -8.07 5.99
N ALA A 231 18.34 -7.15 6.18
CA ALA A 231 18.56 -5.71 6.24
C ALA A 231 19.52 -5.31 7.36
N LYS A 232 19.42 -5.94 8.54
CA LYS A 232 20.34 -5.73 9.68
C LYS A 232 21.80 -6.14 9.40
N LYS A 233 22.05 -6.97 8.38
CA LYS A 233 23.38 -7.46 8.03
C LYS A 233 24.05 -6.62 6.94
N LEU A 234 23.34 -5.64 6.38
CA LEU A 234 23.94 -4.76 5.38
C LEU A 234 25.09 -3.95 6.00
N PRO A 235 26.21 -3.80 5.27
CA PRO A 235 27.37 -3.06 5.79
C PRO A 235 27.05 -1.57 5.92
N ALA A 236 27.69 -0.94 6.91
CA ALA A 236 27.75 0.51 7.01
C ALA A 236 28.48 1.11 5.80
N VAL A 237 27.98 2.24 5.28
CA VAL A 237 28.59 2.98 4.16
C VAL A 237 29.29 4.22 4.70
N THR A 238 30.62 4.25 4.60
CA THR A 238 31.43 5.36 5.10
C THR A 238 31.03 6.69 4.46
N GLY A 239 30.83 7.72 5.28
CA GLY A 239 30.44 9.07 4.83
C GLY A 239 28.93 9.33 4.80
N TYR A 240 28.12 8.36 5.25
CA TYR A 240 26.65 8.42 5.28
C TYR A 240 26.09 8.15 6.68
N ASP A 241 26.70 8.74 7.71
CA ASP A 241 26.37 8.43 9.12
C ASP A 241 24.95 8.86 9.50
N GLU A 242 24.44 9.97 8.91
CA GLU A 242 23.08 10.45 9.15
C GLU A 242 22.04 9.53 8.51
N GLU A 243 22.25 9.13 7.25
CA GLU A 243 21.38 8.22 6.53
C GLU A 243 21.37 6.83 7.16
N GLN A 244 22.51 6.35 7.63
CA GLN A 244 22.59 5.10 8.39
C GLN A 244 21.79 5.17 9.69
N LYS A 245 21.85 6.28 10.42
CA LYS A 245 21.01 6.47 11.62
C LYS A 245 19.52 6.42 11.29
N ASN A 246 19.12 7.02 10.18
CA ASN A 246 17.73 6.97 9.71
C ASN A 246 17.34 5.55 9.30
N TYR A 247 18.22 4.82 8.62
CA TYR A 247 18.04 3.43 8.26
C TYR A 247 17.83 2.53 9.50
N TYR A 248 18.67 2.63 10.53
CA TYR A 248 18.48 1.87 11.76
C TYR A 248 17.21 2.24 12.52
N SER A 249 16.81 3.52 12.45
CA SER A 249 15.53 3.97 13.00
C SER A 249 14.35 3.33 12.27
N PHE A 250 14.43 3.22 10.94
CA PHE A 250 13.45 2.49 10.13
C PHE A 250 13.38 1.01 10.54
N LEU A 251 14.52 0.31 10.67
CA LEU A 251 14.54 -1.10 11.12
C LEU A 251 13.87 -1.28 12.49
N SER A 252 14.09 -0.33 13.41
CA SER A 252 13.46 -0.32 14.73
C SER A 252 11.94 -0.10 14.66
N SER A 253 11.48 0.73 13.72
CA SER A 253 10.05 0.92 13.43
C SER A 253 9.42 -0.36 12.88
N VAL A 254 10.11 -1.08 11.98
CA VAL A 254 9.65 -2.39 11.46
C VAL A 254 9.50 -3.41 12.61
N GLU A 255 10.47 -3.48 13.52
CA GLU A 255 10.37 -4.36 14.69
C GLU A 255 9.18 -4.02 15.59
N SER A 256 8.93 -2.73 15.79
CA SER A 256 7.80 -2.25 16.60
C SER A 256 6.47 -2.59 15.93
N PHE A 257 6.36 -2.34 14.62
CA PHE A 257 5.21 -2.74 13.81
C PHE A 257 4.93 -4.23 13.94
N MET A 258 5.95 -5.07 13.80
CA MET A 258 5.79 -6.52 13.91
C MET A 258 5.23 -6.94 15.27
N LYS A 259 5.69 -6.32 16.37
CA LYS A 259 5.19 -6.61 17.71
C LYS A 259 3.73 -6.19 17.88
N ASP A 260 3.36 -5.02 17.38
CA ASP A 260 2.00 -4.51 17.52
C ASP A 260 1.02 -5.29 16.63
N MET A 261 1.43 -5.61 15.40
CA MET A 261 0.67 -6.45 14.50
C MET A 261 0.46 -7.85 15.07
N GLN A 262 1.48 -8.47 15.68
CA GLN A 262 1.31 -9.78 16.34
C GLN A 262 0.27 -9.72 17.46
N LYS A 263 0.34 -8.69 18.33
CA LYS A 263 -0.67 -8.50 19.40
C LYS A 263 -2.08 -8.32 18.84
N ALA A 264 -2.23 -7.56 17.76
CA ALA A 264 -3.51 -7.34 17.11
C ALA A 264 -4.04 -8.63 16.47
N ARG A 265 -3.16 -9.38 15.79
CA ARG A 265 -3.40 -10.68 15.16
C ARG A 265 -3.81 -11.76 16.16
N ASP A 266 -3.22 -11.77 17.35
CA ASP A 266 -3.50 -12.76 18.41
C ASP A 266 -4.92 -12.61 19.00
N LYS A 267 -5.56 -11.46 18.83
CA LYS A 267 -6.97 -11.26 19.22
C LYS A 267 -7.95 -12.06 18.35
N GLY A 268 -7.51 -12.55 17.18
CA GLY A 268 -8.29 -13.42 16.31
C GLY A 268 -9.38 -12.72 15.48
N ALA A 269 -9.51 -11.39 15.59
CA ALA A 269 -10.44 -10.60 14.78
C ALA A 269 -9.85 -9.21 14.47
N TYR A 270 -10.38 -8.55 13.45
CA TYR A 270 -10.10 -7.15 13.17
C TYR A 270 -10.62 -6.25 14.30
N SER A 271 -9.94 -5.11 14.49
CA SER A 271 -10.30 -4.08 15.45
C SER A 271 -10.02 -2.72 14.85
N ASP A 272 -11.04 -1.85 14.79
CA ASP A 272 -10.88 -0.47 14.33
C ASP A 272 -9.84 0.28 15.17
N ALA A 273 -9.79 0.02 16.48
CA ALA A 273 -8.84 0.66 17.38
C ALA A 273 -7.39 0.26 17.06
N ASP A 274 -7.14 -1.03 16.85
CA ASP A 274 -5.78 -1.52 16.54
C ASP A 274 -5.36 -1.08 15.12
N TYR A 275 -6.28 -1.16 14.14
CA TYR A 275 -6.00 -0.73 12.77
C TYR A 275 -5.68 0.76 12.71
N ASN A 276 -6.46 1.62 13.36
CA ASN A 276 -6.20 3.06 13.39
C ASN A 276 -4.91 3.38 14.14
N ALA A 277 -4.67 2.76 15.30
CA ALA A 277 -3.44 2.97 16.06
C ALA A 277 -2.18 2.60 15.25
N MET A 278 -2.20 1.46 14.55
CA MET A 278 -1.08 1.05 13.69
C MET A 278 -0.97 1.94 12.45
N SER A 279 -2.09 2.30 11.81
CA SER A 279 -2.07 3.20 10.67
C SER A 279 -1.42 4.54 11.04
N GLU A 280 -1.85 5.17 12.13
CA GLU A 280 -1.29 6.44 12.60
C GLU A 280 0.17 6.34 13.05
N ALA A 281 0.54 5.25 13.74
CA ALA A 281 1.91 5.07 14.24
C ALA A 281 2.94 4.87 13.11
N TYR A 282 2.53 4.22 12.02
CA TYR A 282 3.46 3.75 10.98
C TYR A 282 3.27 4.42 9.62
N GLU A 283 2.25 5.27 9.42
CA GLU A 283 1.97 5.97 8.15
C GLU A 283 3.19 6.70 7.58
N TYR A 284 3.90 7.46 8.41
CA TYR A 284 5.07 8.22 7.96
C TYR A 284 6.38 7.44 8.10
N GLY A 285 6.50 6.61 9.14
CA GLY A 285 7.75 5.90 9.45
C GLY A 285 8.04 4.71 8.54
N LEU A 286 6.99 4.10 7.96
CA LEU A 286 7.07 2.93 7.08
C LEU A 286 6.35 3.19 5.74
N SER A 287 6.38 4.46 5.28
CA SER A 287 5.78 4.87 4.01
C SER A 287 6.31 4.04 2.83
N VAL A 288 5.40 3.74 1.90
CA VAL A 288 5.67 3.12 0.59
C VAL A 288 5.92 4.15 -0.53
N ILE A 289 5.78 5.45 -0.21
CA ILE A 289 6.16 6.60 -1.05
C ILE A 289 7.40 7.24 -0.47
#